data_AF-A0A2G9NWZ1-F1
#
_entry.id   AF-A0A2G9NWZ1-F1
#
_cell.length_a   1.000
_cell.length_b   1.000
_cell.length_c   1.000
_cell.angle_alpha   90.00
_cell.angle_beta   90.00
_cell.angle_gamma   90.00
#
_symmetry.space_group_name_H-M   'P 1'
#
loop_
_entity.id
_entity.type
_entity.pdbx_description
1 polymer ?
#
loop_
_entity_poly.entity_id
_entity_poly.type
_entity_poly.pdbx_seq_one_letter_code
_entity_poly.pdbx_strand_id
1 'polypeptide(L)'
;MGLLSRKPTYCTICNKELTHKHKPKKEWNIKGLLCGDCHFDKSKEYYEGKVRQACVLCGTTKIISDLWEPRWQWDMEGLLCKECFDNKEKSFEVKKKFCAICGTTMGF
;
A
#
# COMPACT_ATOMS: atom_id res chain seq x y z
N MET A 1 38.99 27.67 26.50
CA MET A 1 37.67 27.07 26.22
C MET A 1 37.87 25.94 25.23
N GLY A 2 38.03 24.70 25.72
CA GLY A 2 38.31 23.55 24.86
C GLY A 2 37.04 22.74 24.58
N LEU A 3 37.06 22.06 23.42
CA LEU A 3 36.58 20.67 23.26
C LEU A 3 35.11 20.41 22.91
N LEU A 4 34.58 21.04 21.86
CA LEU A 4 33.48 20.43 21.08
C LEU A 4 33.67 20.63 19.57
N SER A 5 34.87 20.37 19.04
CA SER A 5 35.03 20.11 17.60
C SER A 5 34.42 18.74 17.28
N ARG A 6 33.09 18.66 17.27
CA ARG A 6 32.36 17.48 16.80
C ARG A 6 32.72 17.30 15.34
N LYS A 7 33.27 16.13 14.99
CA LYS A 7 33.52 15.77 13.58
C LYS A 7 32.23 15.96 12.77
N PRO A 8 32.31 16.59 11.59
CA PRO A 8 31.14 16.73 10.72
C PRO A 8 30.60 15.34 10.44
N THR A 9 29.30 15.17 10.65
CA THR A 9 28.60 13.91 10.40
C THR A 9 27.74 14.10 9.16
N TYR A 10 27.74 13.16 8.23
CA TYR A 10 27.07 13.31 6.96
C TYR A 10 25.84 12.39 6.87
N CYS A 11 24.84 12.83 6.12
CA CYS A 11 23.67 12.02 5.79
C CYS A 11 24.11 10.82 4.95
N THR A 12 23.71 9.61 5.33
CA THR A 12 24.04 8.40 4.58
C THR A 12 23.48 8.39 3.15
N ILE A 13 22.38 9.11 2.89
CA ILE A 13 21.70 9.11 1.58
C ILE A 13 22.21 10.23 0.68
N CYS A 14 22.18 11.48 1.15
CA CYS A 14 22.49 12.65 0.33
C CYS A 14 23.86 13.27 0.62
N ASN A 15 24.63 12.71 1.55
CA ASN A 15 25.95 13.16 1.97
C ASN A 15 26.03 14.63 2.44
N LYS A 16 24.89 15.27 2.75
CA LYS A 16 24.85 16.61 3.36
C LYS A 16 25.35 16.54 4.80
N GLU A 17 26.06 17.57 5.23
CA GLU A 17 26.46 17.73 6.63
C GLU A 17 25.22 17.87 7.52
N LEU A 18 25.20 17.11 8.61
CA LEU A 18 24.06 16.99 9.52
C LEU A 18 24.16 18.02 10.65
N THR A 19 23.25 18.99 10.66
CA THR A 19 22.98 19.84 11.82
C THR A 19 22.15 19.09 12.87
N HIS A 20 21.12 18.38 12.41
CA HIS A 20 20.27 17.49 13.21
C HIS A 20 20.38 16.04 12.73
N LYS A 21 20.42 15.11 13.68
CA LYS A 21 20.69 13.69 13.43
C LYS A 21 19.42 12.88 13.60
N HIS A 22 18.91 12.29 12.52
CA HIS A 22 17.78 11.37 12.58
C HIS A 22 18.26 9.92 12.45
N LYS A 23 17.77 9.04 13.31
CA LYS A 23 18.05 7.60 13.24
C LYS A 23 17.01 6.94 12.31
N PRO A 24 17.43 6.20 11.28
CA PRO A 24 16.49 5.43 10.46
C PRO A 24 15.79 4.35 11.29
N LYS A 25 14.56 3.99 10.89
CA LYS A 25 13.84 2.86 11.49
C LYS A 25 14.54 1.54 11.16
N LYS A 26 14.46 0.54 12.05
CA LYS A 26 15.18 -0.74 11.90
C LYS A 26 14.76 -1.49 10.63
N GLU A 27 13.46 -1.45 10.35
CA GLU A 27 12.81 -2.04 9.18
C GLU A 27 13.30 -1.49 7.83
N TRP A 28 13.96 -0.32 7.79
CA TRP A 28 14.46 0.25 6.54
C TRP A 28 15.81 -0.33 6.12
N ASN A 29 16.49 -1.07 6.99
CA ASN A 29 17.82 -1.66 6.75
C ASN A 29 18.89 -0.64 6.30
N ILE A 30 18.79 0.61 6.77
CA ILE A 30 19.76 1.69 6.50
C ILE A 30 20.67 1.85 7.71
N LYS A 31 21.99 1.76 7.50
CA LYS A 31 23.01 2.00 8.54
C LYS A 31 23.53 3.43 8.47
N GLY A 32 23.51 4.14 9.59
CA GLY A 32 24.03 5.51 9.69
C GLY A 32 22.97 6.52 10.12
N LEU A 33 23.18 7.79 9.78
CA LEU A 33 22.31 8.90 10.18
C LEU A 33 21.75 9.61 8.95
N LEU A 34 20.52 10.10 9.07
CA LEU A 34 19.83 10.80 7.99
C LEU A 34 19.60 12.28 8.37
N CYS A 35 19.56 13.14 7.36
CA CYS A 35 18.99 14.48 7.50
C CYS A 35 17.46 14.41 7.58
N GLY A 36 16.82 15.51 7.97
CA GLY A 36 15.36 15.60 8.09
C GLY A 36 14.64 15.20 6.80
N ASP A 37 15.06 15.76 5.67
CA ASP A 37 14.47 15.48 4.35
C ASP A 37 14.56 13.99 4.00
N CYS A 38 15.76 13.41 4.05
CA CYS A 38 15.95 11.99 3.73
C CYS A 38 15.22 11.05 4.70
N HIS A 39 15.09 11.43 5.98
CA HIS A 39 14.31 10.67 6.94
C HIS A 39 12.80 10.75 6.62
N PHE A 40 12.29 11.92 6.24
CA PHE A 40 10.91 12.12 5.85
C PHE A 40 10.58 11.35 4.56
N ASP A 41 11.41 11.46 3.53
CA ASP A 41 11.23 10.76 2.26
C ASP A 41 11.20 9.25 2.45
N LYS A 42 12.13 8.69 3.25
CA LYS A 42 12.12 7.26 3.57
C LYS A 42 10.91 6.83 4.39
N SER A 43 10.43 7.70 5.28
CA SER A 43 9.19 7.44 6.01
C SER A 43 8.00 7.36 5.06
N LYS A 44 7.91 8.29 4.11
CA LYS A 44 6.87 8.34 3.10
C LYS A 44 6.93 7.13 2.18
N GLU A 45 8.11 6.78 1.64
CA GLU A 45 8.31 5.60 0.79
C GLU A 45 7.88 4.31 1.50
N TYR A 46 8.29 4.13 2.75
CA TYR A 46 7.93 2.95 3.54
C TYR A 46 6.43 2.89 3.84
N TYR A 47 5.81 4.03 4.15
CA TYR A 47 4.38 4.11 4.37
C TYR A 47 3.60 3.83 3.09
N GLU A 48 3.95 4.49 1.98
CA GLU A 48 3.38 4.29 0.65
C GLU A 48 3.49 2.83 0.17
N GLY A 49 4.63 2.18 0.43
CA GLY A 49 4.83 0.77 0.11
C GLY A 49 3.95 -0.18 0.93
N LYS A 50 3.54 0.21 2.14
CA LYS A 50 2.62 -0.56 2.99
C LYS A 50 1.15 -0.29 2.73
N VAL A 51 0.80 0.91 2.27
CA VAL A 51 -0.60 1.29 2.03
C VAL A 51 -1.05 1.02 0.60
N ARG A 52 -0.23 0.39 -0.24
CA ARG A 52 -0.60 0.02 -1.61
C ARG A 52 -0.67 -1.50 -1.75
N GLN A 53 -1.70 -1.97 -2.45
CA GLN A 53 -1.90 -3.38 -2.76
C GLN A 53 -2.41 -3.53 -4.20
N ALA A 54 -2.09 -4.65 -4.84
CA ALA A 54 -2.60 -4.98 -6.17
C ALA A 54 -4.03 -5.53 -6.10
N CYS A 55 -4.87 -5.14 -7.06
CA CYS A 55 -6.17 -5.78 -7.28
C CYS A 55 -5.99 -7.26 -7.61
N VAL A 56 -6.73 -8.15 -6.94
CA VAL A 56 -6.62 -9.61 -7.15
C VAL A 56 -7.03 -10.06 -8.55
N LEU A 57 -7.87 -9.28 -9.26
CA LEU A 57 -8.34 -9.64 -10.61
C LEU A 57 -7.49 -9.05 -11.73
N CYS A 58 -7.08 -7.78 -11.63
CA CYS A 58 -6.39 -7.09 -12.72
C CYS A 58 -4.93 -6.70 -12.43
N GLY A 59 -4.46 -6.89 -11.19
CA GLY A 59 -3.09 -6.56 -10.79
C GLY A 59 -2.82 -5.06 -10.61
N THR A 60 -3.76 -4.17 -10.94
CA THR A 60 -3.57 -2.72 -10.77
C THR A 60 -3.32 -2.38 -9.31
N THR A 61 -2.18 -1.74 -9.03
CA THR A 61 -1.80 -1.31 -7.68
C THR A 61 -2.48 0.00 -7.34
N LYS A 62 -3.24 0.03 -6.23
CA LYS A 62 -3.87 1.24 -5.69
C LYS A 62 -3.60 1.33 -4.18
N ILE A 63 -3.95 2.47 -3.59
CA ILE A 63 -3.95 2.60 -2.13
C ILE A 63 -5.04 1.66 -1.59
N ILE A 64 -4.76 0.96 -0.49
CA ILE A 64 -5.65 -0.03 0.13
C ILE A 64 -7.03 0.58 0.42
N SER A 65 -7.09 1.86 0.83
CA SER A 65 -8.34 2.59 1.06
C SER A 65 -9.23 2.76 -0.17
N ASP A 66 -8.66 2.64 -1.37
CA ASP A 66 -9.37 2.76 -2.66
C ASP A 66 -9.74 1.39 -3.25
N LEU A 67 -9.40 0.30 -2.54
CA LEU A 67 -9.77 -1.05 -2.91
C LEU A 67 -10.98 -1.53 -2.10
N TRP A 68 -11.67 -2.53 -2.65
CA TRP A 68 -12.94 -3.04 -2.17
C TRP A 68 -12.80 -4.50 -1.76
N GLU A 69 -13.36 -4.84 -0.61
CA GLU A 69 -13.45 -6.23 -0.15
C GLU A 69 -14.51 -6.98 -0.97
N PRO A 70 -14.21 -8.20 -1.45
CA PRO A 70 -15.19 -9.05 -2.13
C PRO A 70 -16.36 -9.37 -1.21
N ARG A 71 -17.53 -9.60 -1.80
CA ARG A 71 -18.67 -10.16 -1.06
C ARG A 71 -18.31 -11.56 -0.56
N TRP A 72 -18.74 -11.91 0.65
CA TRP A 72 -18.54 -13.25 1.21
C TRP A 72 -19.06 -14.37 0.28
N GLN A 73 -20.11 -14.08 -0.50
CA GLN A 73 -20.74 -15.00 -1.45
C GLN A 73 -19.87 -15.35 -2.65
N TRP A 74 -18.78 -14.62 -2.88
CA TRP A 74 -17.92 -14.81 -4.04
C TRP A 74 -16.79 -15.80 -3.79
N ASP A 75 -16.60 -16.25 -2.54
CA ASP A 75 -15.54 -17.19 -2.15
C ASP A 75 -14.17 -16.77 -2.70
N MET A 76 -13.81 -15.51 -2.42
CA MET A 76 -12.61 -14.88 -2.95
C MET A 76 -11.88 -14.15 -1.82
N GLU A 77 -10.56 -14.29 -1.81
CA GLU A 77 -9.67 -13.57 -0.92
C GLU A 77 -8.93 -12.44 -1.67
N GLY A 78 -8.56 -11.40 -0.94
CA GLY A 78 -7.86 -10.24 -1.48
C GLY A 78 -8.77 -9.05 -1.77
N LEU A 79 -8.20 -7.98 -2.34
CA LEU A 79 -8.87 -6.70 -2.56
C LEU A 79 -9.05 -6.42 -4.05
N LEU A 80 -10.15 -5.74 -4.39
CA LEU A 80 -10.54 -5.43 -5.77
C LEU A 80 -10.46 -3.93 -6.03
N CYS A 81 -10.04 -3.52 -7.22
CA CYS A 81 -10.30 -2.13 -7.64
C CYS A 81 -11.80 -1.94 -7.89
N LYS A 82 -12.29 -0.71 -7.76
CA LYS A 82 -13.72 -0.37 -7.95
C LYS A 82 -14.30 -0.92 -9.24
N GLU A 83 -13.59 -0.80 -10.36
CA GLU A 83 -14.04 -1.33 -11.66
C GLU A 83 -14.22 -2.85 -11.65
N CYS A 84 -13.27 -3.58 -11.08
CA CYS A 84 -13.34 -5.03 -10.95
C CYS A 84 -14.47 -5.46 -10.02
N PHE A 85 -14.66 -4.74 -8.91
CA PHE A 85 -15.78 -4.96 -8.00
C PHE A 85 -17.13 -4.76 -8.69
N ASP A 86 -17.33 -3.61 -9.33
CA ASP A 86 -18.58 -3.25 -10.02
C ASP A 86 -18.92 -4.25 -11.14
N ASN A 87 -17.92 -4.70 -11.90
CA ASN A 87 -18.11 -5.71 -12.96
C ASN A 87 -18.47 -7.09 -12.40
N LYS A 88 -17.84 -7.49 -11.28
CA LYS A 88 -18.14 -8.75 -10.60
C LYS A 88 -19.53 -8.73 -9.96
N GLU A 89 -19.92 -7.61 -9.34
CA GLU A 89 -21.25 -7.39 -8.76
C GLU A 89 -22.34 -7.53 -9.83
N LYS A 90 -22.20 -6.82 -10.97
CA LYS A 90 -23.13 -6.96 -12.11
C LYS A 90 -23.25 -8.40 -12.60
N SER A 91 -22.12 -9.09 -12.76
CA SER A 91 -22.11 -10.50 -13.20
C SER A 91 -22.82 -11.41 -12.19
N PHE A 92 -22.67 -11.12 -10.90
CA PHE A 92 -23.29 -11.88 -9.83
C PHE A 92 -24.79 -11.60 -9.71
N GLU A 93 -25.23 -10.35 -9.84
CA GLU A 93 -26.64 -9.98 -9.90
C GLU A 93 -27.38 -10.66 -11.06
N VAL A 94 -26.74 -10.75 -12.23
CA VAL A 94 -27.29 -11.49 -13.36
C VAL A 94 -27.44 -12.97 -12.98
N LYS A 95 -26.40 -13.62 -12.44
CA LYS A 95 -26.45 -15.03 -12.03
C LYS A 95 -27.55 -15.32 -11.00
N LYS A 96 -27.81 -14.39 -10.07
CA LYS A 96 -28.90 -14.53 -9.08
C LYS A 96 -30.29 -14.62 -9.71
N LYS A 97 -30.48 -14.06 -10.92
CA LYS A 97 -31.77 -14.08 -11.63
C LYS A 97 -32.05 -15.41 -12.31
N PHE A 98 -31.13 -16.35 -12.35
CA PHE A 98 -31.32 -17.64 -13.03
C PHE A 98 -31.12 -18.79 -12.06
N CYS A 99 -31.94 -19.83 -12.19
CA CYS A 99 -31.76 -21.06 -11.44
C CYS A 99 -30.44 -21.74 -11.84
N ALA A 100 -29.60 -22.06 -10.86
CA ALA A 100 -28.30 -22.70 -11.10
C ALA A 100 -28.41 -24.12 -11.69
N ILE A 101 -29.57 -24.77 -11.58
CA ILE A 101 -29.81 -26.15 -12.05
C ILE A 101 -30.44 -26.17 -13.44
N CYS A 102 -31.50 -25.39 -13.65
CA CYS A 102 -32.28 -25.43 -14.90
C CYS A 102 -32.12 -24.20 -15.79
N GLY A 103 -31.41 -23.16 -15.35
CA GLY A 103 -31.17 -21.94 -16.13
C GLY A 103 -32.40 -21.06 -16.33
N THR A 104 -33.57 -21.44 -15.82
CA THR A 104 -34.80 -20.65 -15.91
C THR A 104 -34.67 -19.37 -15.08
N THR A 105 -35.19 -18.26 -15.61
CA THR A 105 -35.27 -16.99 -14.88
C THR A 105 -36.13 -17.14 -13.63
N MET A 106 -35.55 -16.86 -12.47
CA MET A 106 -36.25 -16.77 -11.20
C MET A 106 -36.88 -15.38 -11.11
N GLY A 107 -38.21 -15.32 -11.29
CA GLY A 107 -38.97 -14.10 -11.05
C GLY A 107 -39.05 -13.81 -9.55
N PHE A 108 -38.81 -12.55 -9.18
CA PHE A 108 -39.19 -12.00 -7.88
C PHE A 108 -40.49 -11.21 -8.03
#